data_AF-A0A934ZJL9-F1
#
_entry.id   AF-A0A934ZJL9-F1
#
_cell.length_a   1.000
_cell.length_b   1.000
_cell.length_c   1.000
_cell.angle_alpha   90.00
_cell.angle_beta   90.00
_cell.angle_gamma   90.00
#
_symmetry.space_group_name_H-M   'P 1'
#
loop_
_entity.id
_entity.type
_entity.pdbx_description
1 polymer ?
#
loop_
_entity_poly.entity_id
_entity_poly.type
_entity_poly.pdbx_seq_one_letter_code
_entity_poly.pdbx_strand_id
1 'polypeptide(L)'
;MRRDVRRRLEQYASNPRCEANVISAVHDVPMEAVARSLGFEVAVGQSPFALLRGQQFERSIFRDDAVRLRRALITQKVLPANAAGFVDFRMARNDGPYPNLDASRAAFLQRLGAFAKTVGEARLQLPTILAGPTLMVPGKAILPDGLFAIDVLTVHPQPRPAPIVLRVGEVKVYPDRGGFTDAAELSSTRAQAGLYVHALRVELQQSKLAQHFAVADDGFLVLTRPSFNLPSVRGAEDLQHQAERAAVMFDRVLRIAERTLPADSATDDVPTTRRQAVVDAPKQYADGCLAFCELAAHCQQEALARGLPAALGDDLGRFLGPITLHRALELLHGAAPQHDVERDLVARIS
;
A
#
# COMPACT_ATOMS: atom_id res chain seq x y z
N MET A 1 5.95 21.17 2.86
CA MET A 1 6.52 19.81 2.97
C MET A 1 5.61 18.84 2.22
N ARG A 2 5.91 18.51 0.95
CA ARG A 2 5.08 17.58 0.14
C ARG A 2 5.12 16.20 0.81
N ARG A 3 4.04 15.82 1.48
CA ARG A 3 3.91 14.58 2.25
C ARG A 3 4.02 13.38 1.30
N ASP A 4 4.69 12.33 1.77
CA ASP A 4 5.04 11.13 1.02
C ASP A 4 3.80 10.46 0.42
N VAL A 5 3.70 10.50 -0.91
CA VAL A 5 2.63 9.88 -1.71
C VAL A 5 2.44 8.41 -1.34
N ARG A 6 3.56 7.70 -1.20
CA ARG A 6 3.57 6.28 -0.90
C ARG A 6 2.84 6.03 0.41
N ARG A 7 3.12 6.85 1.43
CA ARG A 7 2.47 6.76 2.74
C ARG A 7 0.96 6.98 2.66
N ARG A 8 0.47 7.89 1.81
CA ARG A 8 -0.98 8.10 1.62
C ARG A 8 -1.64 6.90 0.95
N LEU A 9 -0.99 6.36 -0.08
CA LEU A 9 -1.47 5.15 -0.76
C LEU A 9 -1.45 3.95 0.18
N GLU A 10 -0.44 3.81 1.04
CA GLU A 10 -0.36 2.79 2.10
C GLU A 10 -1.47 2.93 3.14
N GLN A 11 -1.66 4.15 3.68
CA GLN A 11 -2.75 4.44 4.61
C GLN A 11 -4.11 4.12 4.00
N TYR A 12 -4.28 4.38 2.71
CA TYR A 12 -5.54 4.09 2.02
C TYR A 12 -5.72 2.59 1.71
N ALA A 13 -4.67 1.91 1.25
CA ALA A 13 -4.68 0.47 1.01
C ALA A 13 -4.96 -0.32 2.30
N SER A 14 -4.56 0.21 3.46
CA SER A 14 -4.78 -0.40 4.77
C SER A 14 -6.23 -0.31 5.26
N ASN A 15 -6.99 0.71 4.84
CA ASN A 15 -8.41 0.83 5.15
C ASN A 15 -9.19 1.55 4.03
N PRO A 16 -9.47 0.85 2.91
CA PRO A 16 -10.07 1.45 1.72
C PRO A 16 -11.55 1.78 1.89
N ARG A 17 -12.19 1.27 2.95
CA ARG A 17 -13.61 1.48 3.26
C ARG A 17 -13.87 2.79 4.01
N CYS A 18 -12.89 3.29 4.76
CA CYS A 18 -13.01 4.55 5.51
C CYS A 18 -13.06 5.77 4.57
N GLU A 19 -14.21 6.46 4.50
CA GLU A 19 -14.39 7.64 3.64
C GLU A 19 -13.64 8.86 4.16
N ALA A 20 -13.55 9.01 5.49
CA ALA A 20 -12.74 10.05 6.11
C ALA A 20 -11.29 10.00 5.62
N ASN A 21 -10.71 8.79 5.52
CA ASN A 21 -9.36 8.58 5.00
C ASN A 21 -9.23 9.02 3.53
N VAL A 22 -10.24 8.73 2.71
CA VAL A 22 -10.24 9.16 1.30
C VAL A 22 -10.31 10.68 1.18
N ILE A 23 -11.26 11.31 1.86
CA ILE A 23 -11.46 12.77 1.79
C ILE A 23 -10.21 13.50 2.28
N SER A 24 -9.60 13.01 3.37
CA SER A 24 -8.34 13.53 3.87
C SER A 24 -7.21 13.46 2.84
N ALA A 25 -7.04 12.30 2.21
CA ALA A 25 -5.98 12.10 1.22
C ALA A 25 -6.19 12.97 -0.02
N VAL A 26 -7.41 13.00 -0.54
CA VAL A 26 -7.80 13.70 -1.77
C VAL A 26 -7.72 15.22 -1.62
N HIS A 27 -8.29 15.75 -0.55
CA HIS A 27 -8.39 17.20 -0.36
C HIS A 27 -7.23 17.78 0.43
N ASP A 28 -6.15 17.01 0.56
CA ASP A 28 -4.92 17.37 1.25
C ASP A 28 -5.16 17.84 2.70
N VAL A 29 -6.15 17.26 3.39
CA VAL A 29 -6.49 17.59 4.78
C VAL A 29 -5.69 16.69 5.71
N PRO A 30 -4.69 17.20 6.47
CA PRO A 30 -3.92 16.41 7.41
C PRO A 30 -4.78 15.73 8.48
N MET A 31 -4.75 14.39 8.59
CA MET A 31 -5.44 13.68 9.69
C MET A 31 -5.00 14.14 11.07
N GLU A 32 -3.72 14.47 11.23
CA GLU A 32 -3.18 15.10 12.44
C GLU A 32 -3.86 16.44 12.77
N ALA A 33 -4.16 17.28 11.78
CA ALA A 33 -4.85 18.55 12.01
C ALA A 33 -6.32 18.32 12.38
N VAL A 34 -6.95 17.29 11.82
CA VAL A 34 -8.32 16.88 12.21
C VAL A 34 -8.32 16.37 13.66
N ALA A 35 -7.38 15.48 14.02
CA ALA A 35 -7.25 14.95 15.38
C ALA A 35 -7.04 16.05 16.41
N ARG A 36 -6.13 17.00 16.14
CA ARG A 36 -5.90 18.17 17.00
C ARG A 36 -7.13 19.05 17.15
N SER A 37 -7.89 19.27 16.06
CA SER A 37 -9.14 20.04 16.13
C SER A 37 -10.22 19.39 16.99
N LEU A 38 -10.11 18.09 17.23
CA LEU A 38 -10.99 17.30 18.12
C LEU A 38 -10.41 17.13 19.53
N GLY A 39 -9.27 17.76 19.85
CA GLY A 39 -8.63 17.68 21.17
C GLY A 39 -7.80 16.42 21.41
N PHE A 40 -7.45 15.65 20.38
CA PHE A 40 -6.60 14.46 20.52
C PHE A 40 -5.12 14.82 20.34
N GLU A 41 -4.28 14.35 21.26
CA GLU A 41 -2.83 14.38 21.08
C GLU A 41 -2.40 13.28 20.10
N VAL A 42 -1.59 13.67 19.12
CA VAL A 42 -1.02 12.74 18.14
C VAL A 42 0.42 12.45 18.54
N ALA A 43 0.72 11.18 18.82
CA ALA A 43 2.09 10.77 19.09
C ALA A 43 2.95 10.95 17.84
N VAL A 44 3.93 11.86 17.90
CA VAL A 44 4.88 12.10 16.80
C VAL A 44 6.13 11.27 17.04
N GLY A 45 6.35 10.26 16.20
CA GLY A 45 7.67 9.64 16.03
C GLY A 45 7.66 8.15 15.75
N GLN A 46 8.19 7.75 14.60
CA GLN A 46 8.78 6.43 14.47
C GLN A 46 10.13 6.41 15.22
N SER A 47 10.50 5.28 15.80
CA SER A 47 11.82 5.11 16.44
C SER A 47 12.94 5.49 15.46
N PRO A 48 13.83 6.45 15.79
CA PRO A 48 14.98 6.81 14.94
C PRO A 48 15.87 5.61 14.59
N PHE A 49 15.94 4.62 15.48
CA PHE A 49 16.67 3.37 15.26
C PHE A 49 16.01 2.46 14.21
N ALA A 50 14.67 2.42 14.16
CA ALA A 50 13.94 1.65 13.16
C ALA A 50 14.12 2.27 11.77
N LEU A 51 14.08 3.60 11.68
CA LEU A 51 14.31 4.36 10.44
C LEU A 51 15.74 4.16 9.88
N LEU A 52 16.76 4.31 10.72
CA LEU A 52 18.16 4.14 10.31
C LEU A 52 18.46 2.71 9.83
N ARG A 53 17.93 1.70 10.53
CA ARG A 53 18.08 0.30 10.14
C ARG A 53 17.38 0.02 8.80
N GLY A 54 16.19 0.59 8.61
CA GLY A 54 15.43 0.45 7.37
C GLY A 54 16.19 1.01 6.16
N GLN A 55 16.68 2.24 6.28
CA GLN A 55 17.47 2.89 5.22
C GLN A 55 18.77 2.14 4.92
N GLN A 56 19.45 1.61 5.94
CA GLN A 56 20.67 0.84 5.72
C GLN A 56 20.39 -0.47 4.97
N PHE A 57 19.26 -1.13 5.26
CA PHE A 57 18.85 -2.32 4.53
C PHE A 57 18.51 -2.00 3.09
N GLU A 58 17.63 -1.03 2.82
CA GLU A 58 17.25 -0.62 1.46
C GLU A 58 18.48 -0.27 0.60
N ARG A 59 19.44 0.46 1.20
CA ARG A 59 20.72 0.75 0.55
C ARG A 59 21.49 -0.52 0.21
N SER A 60 21.47 -1.53 1.08
CA SER A 60 22.26 -2.74 0.89
C SER A 60 21.72 -3.67 -0.20
N ILE A 61 20.41 -3.64 -0.49
CA ILE A 61 19.79 -4.58 -1.45
C ILE A 61 20.22 -4.27 -2.89
N PHE A 62 20.42 -3.00 -3.22
CA PHE A 62 20.73 -2.54 -4.58
C PHE A 62 22.22 -2.26 -4.84
N ARG A 63 23.10 -2.45 -3.85
CA ARG A 63 24.56 -2.37 -4.05
C ARG A 63 25.06 -3.41 -5.04
N ASP A 64 26.17 -3.09 -5.69
CA ASP A 64 26.91 -3.98 -6.58
C ASP A 64 25.97 -4.60 -7.64
N ASP A 65 25.24 -3.76 -8.38
CA ASP A 65 24.23 -4.18 -9.37
C ASP A 65 23.18 -5.17 -8.84
N ALA A 66 22.74 -4.92 -7.60
CA ALA A 66 21.75 -5.70 -6.87
C ALA A 66 22.12 -7.20 -6.74
N VAL A 67 23.42 -7.55 -6.68
CA VAL A 67 23.90 -8.95 -6.59
C VAL A 67 23.23 -9.73 -5.45
N ARG A 68 23.11 -9.11 -4.26
CA ARG A 68 22.49 -9.75 -3.08
C ARG A 68 21.02 -10.07 -3.31
N LEU A 69 20.27 -9.09 -3.84
CA LEU A 69 18.86 -9.27 -4.17
C LEU A 69 18.70 -10.34 -5.27
N ARG A 70 19.47 -10.25 -6.35
CA ARG A 70 19.44 -11.21 -7.46
C ARG A 70 19.64 -12.64 -7.00
N ARG A 71 20.66 -12.88 -6.15
CA ARG A 71 20.91 -14.21 -5.58
C ARG A 71 19.71 -14.73 -4.78
N ALA A 72 19.08 -13.87 -3.98
CA ALA A 72 17.89 -14.25 -3.22
C ALA A 72 16.68 -14.56 -4.12
N LEU A 73 16.45 -13.73 -5.16
CA LEU A 73 15.39 -13.95 -6.14
C LEU A 73 15.59 -15.25 -6.93
N ILE A 74 16.82 -15.57 -7.33
CA ILE A 74 17.14 -16.84 -8.01
C ILE A 74 16.92 -18.02 -7.09
N THR A 75 17.39 -17.93 -5.84
CA THR A 75 17.23 -19.01 -4.84
C THR A 75 15.75 -19.34 -4.61
N GLN A 76 14.90 -18.31 -4.60
CA GLN A 76 13.45 -18.44 -4.42
C GLN A 76 12.68 -18.61 -5.73
N LYS A 77 13.38 -18.89 -6.84
CA LYS A 77 12.80 -19.13 -8.17
C LYS A 77 11.92 -17.99 -8.70
N VAL A 78 12.08 -16.79 -8.15
CA VAL A 78 11.45 -15.58 -8.70
C VAL A 78 12.13 -15.22 -10.02
N LEU A 79 13.46 -15.35 -10.11
CA LEU A 79 14.26 -15.16 -11.32
C LEU A 79 14.95 -16.48 -11.75
N PRO A 80 15.21 -16.68 -13.05
CA PRO A 80 15.99 -17.83 -13.52
C PRO A 80 17.49 -17.69 -13.18
N ALA A 81 18.23 -18.80 -13.19
CA ALA A 81 19.64 -18.84 -12.80
C ALA A 81 20.56 -17.94 -13.66
N ASN A 82 20.19 -17.70 -14.91
CA ASN A 82 20.91 -16.83 -15.85
C ASN A 82 20.46 -15.35 -15.80
N ALA A 83 19.62 -14.97 -14.84
CA ALA A 83 19.15 -13.60 -14.73
C ALA A 83 20.31 -12.63 -14.52
N ALA A 84 20.36 -11.57 -15.34
CA ALA A 84 21.43 -10.59 -15.33
C ALA A 84 20.88 -9.16 -15.49
N GLY A 85 21.75 -8.17 -15.29
CA GLY A 85 21.44 -6.76 -15.49
C GLY A 85 20.60 -6.12 -14.38
N PHE A 86 20.86 -4.85 -14.17
CA PHE A 86 20.22 -4.00 -13.17
C PHE A 86 20.01 -2.61 -13.78
N VAL A 87 18.87 -1.98 -13.49
CA VAL A 87 18.63 -0.58 -13.84
C VAL A 87 18.08 0.13 -12.62
N ASP A 88 18.73 1.22 -12.23
CA ASP A 88 18.33 2.00 -11.06
C ASP A 88 17.53 3.24 -11.46
N PHE A 89 16.26 3.30 -11.05
CA PHE A 89 15.36 4.44 -11.23
C PHE A 89 15.14 5.24 -9.95
N ARG A 90 15.83 4.91 -8.85
CA ARG A 90 15.67 5.61 -7.58
C ARG A 90 16.11 7.08 -7.70
N MET A 91 15.57 7.90 -6.80
CA MET A 91 15.95 9.30 -6.70
C MET A 91 17.32 9.47 -6.02
N ALA A 92 18.01 10.59 -6.29
CA ALA A 92 19.28 10.95 -5.65
C ALA A 92 19.22 10.97 -4.12
N ARG A 93 18.09 11.42 -3.55
CA ARG A 93 17.85 11.36 -2.09
C ARG A 93 17.83 9.92 -1.52
N ASN A 94 17.65 8.92 -2.37
CA ASN A 94 17.61 7.50 -2.07
C ASN A 94 18.78 6.74 -2.75
N ASP A 95 19.90 7.42 -2.97
CA ASP A 95 21.13 6.88 -3.58
C ASP A 95 20.94 6.35 -5.02
N GLY A 96 20.01 6.92 -5.77
CA GLY A 96 19.81 6.64 -7.20
C GLY A 96 20.22 7.78 -8.13
N PRO A 97 20.13 7.62 -9.45
CA PRO A 97 20.68 8.57 -10.40
C PRO A 97 19.76 9.75 -10.76
N TYR A 98 18.48 9.73 -10.36
CA TYR A 98 17.49 10.71 -10.84
C TYR A 98 17.21 11.85 -9.84
N PRO A 99 17.12 13.11 -10.27
CA PRO A 99 16.94 14.24 -9.36
C PRO A 99 15.52 14.33 -8.77
N ASN A 100 14.51 13.84 -9.48
CA ASN A 100 13.10 13.91 -9.10
C ASN A 100 12.28 12.75 -9.70
N LEU A 101 11.02 12.62 -9.27
CA LEU A 101 10.11 11.57 -9.71
C LEU A 101 9.75 11.69 -11.20
N ASP A 102 9.60 12.91 -11.74
CA ASP A 102 9.33 13.12 -13.17
C ASP A 102 10.45 12.57 -14.05
N ALA A 103 11.71 12.89 -13.73
CA ALA A 103 12.87 12.39 -14.45
C ALA A 103 13.01 10.87 -14.34
N SER A 104 12.73 10.31 -13.15
CA SER A 104 12.69 8.85 -12.93
C SER A 104 11.61 8.17 -13.79
N ARG A 105 10.38 8.69 -13.81
CA ARG A 105 9.28 8.15 -14.63
C ARG A 105 9.59 8.24 -16.12
N ALA A 106 10.08 9.39 -16.59
CA ALA A 106 10.44 9.59 -17.99
C ALA A 106 11.50 8.56 -18.44
N ALA A 107 12.53 8.35 -17.63
CA ALA A 107 13.56 7.36 -17.92
C ALA A 107 13.03 5.91 -17.86
N PHE A 108 12.14 5.61 -16.92
CA PHE A 108 11.48 4.30 -16.82
C PHE A 108 10.67 3.99 -18.08
N LEU A 109 9.81 4.91 -18.53
CA LEU A 109 9.02 4.75 -19.75
C LEU A 109 9.89 4.67 -21.00
N GLN A 110 10.96 5.46 -21.09
CA GLN A 110 11.93 5.37 -22.17
C GLN A 110 12.59 3.98 -22.21
N ARG A 111 12.95 3.43 -21.05
CA ARG A 111 13.55 2.09 -20.94
C ARG A 111 12.57 1.00 -21.37
N LEU A 112 11.32 1.06 -20.93
CA LEU A 112 10.29 0.11 -21.37
C LEU A 112 10.04 0.22 -22.88
N GLY A 113 10.01 1.43 -23.44
CA GLY A 113 9.92 1.64 -24.89
C GLY A 113 11.08 1.01 -25.65
N ALA A 114 12.30 1.06 -25.10
CA ALA A 114 13.46 0.36 -25.67
C ALA A 114 13.30 -1.17 -25.59
N PHE A 115 12.90 -1.70 -24.44
CA PHE A 115 12.67 -3.14 -24.24
C PHE A 115 11.60 -3.71 -25.18
N ALA A 116 10.53 -2.95 -25.43
CA ALA A 116 9.47 -3.32 -26.37
C ALA A 116 10.01 -3.51 -27.80
N LYS A 117 10.97 -2.67 -28.21
CA LYS A 117 11.61 -2.69 -29.54
C LYS A 117 12.72 -3.76 -29.65
N THR A 118 13.27 -4.25 -28.54
CA THR A 118 14.29 -5.29 -28.55
C THR A 118 13.75 -6.63 -29.05
N VAL A 119 14.48 -7.25 -29.99
CA VAL A 119 14.15 -8.52 -30.65
C VAL A 119 15.34 -9.49 -30.60
N GLY A 120 15.11 -10.74 -31.01
CA GLY A 120 16.14 -11.77 -31.09
C GLY A 120 16.78 -12.09 -29.74
N GLU A 121 18.03 -12.55 -29.76
CA GLU A 121 18.79 -12.93 -28.56
C GLU A 121 18.98 -11.79 -27.57
N ALA A 122 19.14 -10.56 -28.06
CA ALA A 122 19.27 -9.36 -27.23
C ALA A 122 18.06 -9.15 -26.31
N ARG A 123 16.86 -9.61 -26.72
CA ARG A 123 15.65 -9.55 -25.88
C ARG A 123 15.78 -10.46 -24.67
N LEU A 124 16.36 -11.64 -24.81
CA LEU A 124 16.54 -12.59 -23.71
C LEU A 124 17.62 -12.15 -22.72
N GLN A 125 18.42 -11.14 -23.09
CA GLN A 125 19.49 -10.56 -22.28
C GLN A 125 19.09 -9.22 -21.63
N LEU A 126 17.80 -8.84 -21.69
CA LEU A 126 17.33 -7.62 -21.05
C LEU A 126 17.60 -7.64 -19.53
N PRO A 127 17.87 -6.46 -18.91
CA PRO A 127 18.05 -6.36 -17.48
C PRO A 127 16.84 -6.91 -16.72
N THR A 128 17.10 -7.77 -15.73
CA THR A 128 16.07 -8.54 -15.01
C THR A 128 15.59 -7.88 -13.72
N ILE A 129 16.27 -6.84 -13.23
CA ILE A 129 15.91 -6.12 -12.00
C ILE A 129 15.89 -4.62 -12.30
N LEU A 130 14.77 -3.96 -11.97
CA LEU A 130 14.62 -2.51 -12.00
C LEU A 130 14.31 -2.02 -10.58
N ALA A 131 15.15 -1.16 -10.02
CA ALA A 131 14.93 -0.57 -8.69
C ALA A 131 14.21 0.77 -8.79
N GLY A 132 13.26 1.03 -7.91
CA GLY A 132 12.66 2.35 -7.77
C GLY A 132 11.90 2.92 -8.97
N PRO A 133 11.29 2.13 -9.90
CA PRO A 133 10.60 2.75 -11.03
C PRO A 133 9.43 3.60 -10.55
N THR A 134 9.30 4.80 -11.13
CA THR A 134 8.22 5.73 -10.80
C THR A 134 7.01 5.50 -11.70
N LEU A 135 5.85 5.36 -11.08
CA LEU A 135 4.53 5.22 -11.71
C LEU A 135 3.69 6.46 -11.45
N MET A 136 2.67 6.66 -12.28
CA MET A 136 1.64 7.67 -12.09
C MET A 136 0.30 7.00 -11.79
N VAL A 137 -0.37 7.47 -10.74
CA VAL A 137 -1.78 7.16 -10.52
C VAL A 137 -2.65 8.15 -11.30
N PRO A 138 -3.72 7.70 -11.99
CA PRO A 138 -4.71 8.62 -12.56
C PRO A 138 -5.40 9.47 -11.49
N GLY A 139 -5.60 10.75 -11.77
CA GLY A 139 -6.32 11.69 -10.91
C GLY A 139 -5.41 12.63 -10.14
N LYS A 140 -5.32 13.90 -10.59
CA LYS A 140 -4.66 15.02 -9.89
C LYS A 140 -5.28 15.35 -8.52
N ALA A 141 -6.35 14.65 -8.17
CA ALA A 141 -7.10 14.88 -6.96
C ALA A 141 -6.68 13.95 -5.82
N ILE A 142 -5.91 12.88 -6.06
CA ILE A 142 -5.25 12.16 -4.95
C ILE A 142 -4.01 12.96 -4.51
N LEU A 143 -3.35 13.59 -5.48
CA LEU A 143 -2.09 14.31 -5.34
C LEU A 143 -1.95 15.35 -6.44
N PRO A 144 -1.28 16.49 -6.19
CA PRO A 144 -1.00 17.50 -7.22
C PRO A 144 -0.29 16.92 -8.46
N ASP A 145 0.60 15.93 -8.26
CA ASP A 145 1.49 15.39 -9.31
C ASP A 145 1.23 13.90 -9.65
N GLY A 146 0.53 13.13 -8.79
CA GLY A 146 0.15 11.72 -9.06
C GLY A 146 1.29 10.68 -9.05
N LEU A 147 2.54 11.10 -8.84
CA LEU A 147 3.74 10.26 -9.00
C LEU A 147 4.16 9.55 -7.71
N PHE A 148 4.58 8.29 -7.83
CA PHE A 148 5.17 7.51 -6.74
C PHE A 148 6.12 6.43 -7.24
N ALA A 149 7.14 6.10 -6.45
CA ALA A 149 8.09 5.03 -6.77
C ALA A 149 7.65 3.71 -6.10
N ILE A 150 7.74 2.61 -6.85
CA ILE A 150 7.66 1.25 -6.29
C ILE A 150 9.06 0.73 -5.99
N ASP A 151 9.21 -0.23 -5.10
CA ASP A 151 10.54 -0.64 -4.65
C ASP A 151 11.35 -1.37 -5.72
N VAL A 152 10.75 -2.39 -6.32
CA VAL A 152 11.44 -3.22 -7.30
C VAL A 152 10.47 -3.84 -8.29
N LEU A 153 10.92 -3.95 -9.53
CA LEU A 153 10.26 -4.70 -10.60
C LEU A 153 11.24 -5.72 -11.16
N THR A 154 10.77 -6.94 -11.36
CA THR A 154 11.53 -7.94 -12.14
C THR A 154 11.01 -8.01 -13.56
N VAL A 155 11.94 -8.16 -14.49
CA VAL A 155 11.68 -8.29 -15.92
C VAL A 155 11.97 -9.73 -16.31
N HIS A 156 10.99 -10.35 -16.97
CA HIS A 156 11.04 -11.73 -17.43
C HIS A 156 10.91 -11.71 -18.95
N PRO A 157 12.05 -11.64 -19.66
CA PRO A 157 12.01 -11.58 -21.10
C PRO A 157 11.50 -12.90 -21.69
N GLN A 158 10.59 -12.80 -22.65
CA GLN A 158 10.03 -13.94 -23.37
C GLN A 158 10.38 -13.82 -24.86
N PRO A 159 10.60 -14.94 -25.57
CA PRO A 159 10.73 -14.90 -27.03
C PRO A 159 9.45 -14.35 -27.65
N ARG A 160 9.57 -13.59 -28.74
CA ARG A 160 8.38 -13.11 -29.46
C ARG A 160 7.59 -14.31 -30.03
N PRO A 161 6.25 -14.23 -30.12
CA PRO A 161 5.42 -13.03 -29.91
C PRO A 161 5.01 -12.77 -28.45
N ALA A 162 5.46 -13.57 -27.48
CA ALA A 162 5.05 -13.40 -26.10
C ALA A 162 5.50 -12.04 -25.51
N PRO A 163 4.65 -11.41 -24.69
CA PRO A 163 5.00 -10.16 -24.02
C PRO A 163 6.11 -10.39 -22.99
N ILE A 164 6.87 -9.35 -22.68
CA ILE A 164 7.78 -9.37 -21.52
C ILE A 164 6.92 -9.40 -20.27
N VAL A 165 7.17 -10.34 -19.36
CA VAL A 165 6.43 -10.38 -18.10
C VAL A 165 7.12 -9.47 -17.08
N LEU A 166 6.35 -8.60 -16.45
CA LEU A 166 6.77 -7.70 -15.37
C LEU A 166 6.15 -8.21 -14.07
N ARG A 167 6.97 -8.39 -13.05
CA ARG A 167 6.51 -8.87 -11.74
C ARG A 167 6.96 -7.93 -10.63
N VAL A 168 5.99 -7.42 -9.87
CA VAL A 168 6.15 -6.44 -8.79
C VAL A 168 6.79 -7.09 -7.57
N GLY A 169 7.68 -6.37 -6.90
CA GLY A 169 8.11 -6.69 -5.55
C GLY A 169 8.06 -5.50 -4.59
N GLU A 170 7.72 -5.79 -3.35
CA GLU A 170 7.69 -4.84 -2.23
C GLU A 170 8.79 -5.20 -1.23
N VAL A 171 9.54 -4.21 -0.77
CA VAL A 171 10.64 -4.36 0.18
C VAL A 171 10.17 -3.82 1.53
N LYS A 172 10.20 -4.67 2.57
CA LYS A 172 9.88 -4.26 3.93
C LYS A 172 10.94 -4.69 4.93
N VAL A 173 11.09 -3.85 5.95
CA VAL A 173 12.09 -4.01 7.01
C VAL A 173 11.37 -4.38 8.29
N TYR A 174 10.86 -5.61 8.35
CA TYR A 174 10.46 -6.27 9.59
C TYR A 174 11.19 -7.62 9.68
N PRO A 175 11.56 -8.08 10.88
CA PRO A 175 12.37 -9.29 11.05
C PRO A 175 11.57 -10.53 10.64
N ASP A 176 11.98 -11.19 9.57
CA ASP A 176 11.51 -12.55 9.24
C ASP A 176 12.06 -13.53 10.28
N ARG A 177 11.22 -13.96 11.24
CA ARG A 177 11.60 -14.88 12.32
C ARG A 177 11.59 -16.33 11.83
N GLY A 178 12.38 -16.65 10.81
CA GLY A 178 12.49 -18.00 10.29
C GLY A 178 11.21 -18.51 9.63
N GLY A 179 10.51 -17.65 8.89
CA GLY A 179 9.24 -17.97 8.21
C GLY A 179 7.99 -17.46 8.95
N PHE A 180 8.14 -16.98 10.19
CA PHE A 180 7.07 -16.41 11.00
C PHE A 180 7.11 -14.88 10.94
N THR A 181 6.43 -14.32 9.93
CA THR A 181 6.05 -12.91 9.88
C THR A 181 4.59 -12.78 10.30
N ASP A 182 4.23 -11.71 11.00
CA ASP A 182 2.85 -11.42 11.37
C ASP A 182 1.95 -11.43 10.12
N ALA A 183 0.84 -12.18 10.19
CA ALA A 183 -0.12 -12.28 9.11
C ALA A 183 -0.72 -10.92 8.73
N ALA A 184 -0.86 -10.00 9.70
CA ALA A 184 -1.32 -8.64 9.47
C ALA A 184 -0.30 -7.82 8.68
N GLU A 185 1.00 -7.90 9.03
CA GLU A 185 2.09 -7.23 8.30
C GLU A 185 2.19 -7.74 6.86
N LEU A 186 2.11 -9.06 6.67
CA LEU A 186 2.10 -9.67 5.34
C LEU A 186 0.86 -9.24 4.53
N SER A 187 -0.32 -9.19 5.15
CA SER A 187 -1.56 -8.75 4.49
C SER A 187 -1.47 -7.31 4.00
N SER A 188 -0.96 -6.40 4.84
CA SER A 188 -0.73 -4.99 4.47
C SER A 188 0.29 -4.88 3.33
N THR A 189 1.39 -5.63 3.41
CA THR A 189 2.44 -5.64 2.38
C THR A 189 1.92 -6.16 1.03
N ARG A 190 1.10 -7.22 1.04
CA ARG A 190 0.41 -7.70 -0.17
C ARG A 190 -0.56 -6.67 -0.73
N ALA A 191 -1.32 -5.99 0.13
CA ALA A 191 -2.24 -4.93 -0.31
C ALA A 191 -1.49 -3.81 -1.05
N GLN A 192 -0.32 -3.41 -0.54
CA GLN A 192 0.56 -2.46 -1.21
C GLN A 192 1.12 -2.99 -2.53
N ALA A 193 1.60 -4.23 -2.57
CA ALA A 193 2.09 -4.84 -3.81
C ALA A 193 0.99 -4.95 -4.87
N GLY A 194 -0.25 -5.30 -4.49
CA GLY A 194 -1.39 -5.33 -5.40
C GLY A 194 -1.79 -3.95 -5.93
N LEU A 195 -1.65 -2.89 -5.11
CA LEU A 195 -1.80 -1.51 -5.57
C LEU A 195 -0.83 -1.19 -6.70
N TYR A 196 0.43 -1.61 -6.56
CA TYR A 196 1.45 -1.41 -7.58
C TYR A 196 1.19 -2.21 -8.85
N VAL A 197 0.72 -3.45 -8.72
CA VAL A 197 0.28 -4.26 -9.87
C VAL A 197 -0.78 -3.52 -10.67
N HIS A 198 -1.80 -3.00 -10.00
CA HIS A 198 -2.84 -2.20 -10.67
C HIS A 198 -2.27 -0.93 -11.31
N ALA A 199 -1.49 -0.14 -10.56
CA ALA A 199 -0.93 1.11 -11.07
C ALA A 199 -0.01 0.88 -12.29
N LEU A 200 0.79 -0.19 -12.29
CA LEU A 200 1.64 -0.56 -13.43
C LEU A 200 0.82 -0.93 -14.65
N ARG A 201 -0.30 -1.66 -14.48
CA ARG A 201 -1.23 -1.97 -15.58
C ARG A 201 -1.79 -0.70 -16.22
N VAL A 202 -2.22 0.25 -15.39
CA VAL A 202 -2.73 1.55 -15.86
C VAL A 202 -1.64 2.36 -16.58
N GLU A 203 -0.43 2.43 -16.02
CA GLU A 203 0.70 3.14 -16.63
C GLU A 203 1.06 2.58 -18.02
N LEU A 204 1.08 1.24 -18.16
CA LEU A 204 1.35 0.58 -19.44
C LEU A 204 0.24 0.84 -20.47
N GLN A 205 -1.03 0.91 -20.04
CA GLN A 205 -2.14 1.25 -20.92
C GLN A 205 -2.05 2.70 -21.40
N GLN A 206 -1.85 3.65 -20.48
CA GLN A 206 -1.74 5.09 -20.79
C GLN A 206 -0.53 5.40 -21.68
N SER A 207 0.57 4.67 -21.48
CA SER A 207 1.79 4.82 -22.28
C SER A 207 1.77 4.02 -23.60
N LYS A 208 0.65 3.35 -23.94
CA LYS A 208 0.50 2.51 -25.14
C LYS A 208 1.54 1.39 -25.25
N LEU A 209 1.96 0.85 -24.11
CA LEU A 209 2.95 -0.23 -24.01
C LEU A 209 2.33 -1.59 -23.65
N ALA A 210 1.04 -1.63 -23.25
CA ALA A 210 0.36 -2.83 -22.77
C ALA A 210 0.45 -4.05 -23.72
N GLN A 211 0.51 -3.85 -25.03
CA GLN A 211 0.67 -4.95 -26.00
C GLN A 211 2.04 -5.65 -25.96
N HIS A 212 3.05 -5.04 -25.34
CA HIS A 212 4.42 -5.58 -25.27
C HIS A 212 4.76 -6.19 -23.92
N PHE A 213 3.94 -5.93 -22.90
CA PHE A 213 4.19 -6.30 -21.52
C PHE A 213 2.97 -6.94 -20.88
N ALA A 214 3.19 -8.01 -20.12
CA ALA A 214 2.18 -8.59 -19.24
C ALA A 214 2.59 -8.32 -17.79
N VAL A 215 1.67 -7.82 -16.96
CA VAL A 215 1.91 -7.65 -15.53
C VAL A 215 1.38 -8.88 -14.82
N ALA A 216 2.28 -9.64 -14.20
CA ALA A 216 1.94 -10.86 -13.48
C ALA A 216 0.95 -10.59 -12.34
N ASP A 217 0.01 -11.52 -12.13
CA ASP A 217 -0.92 -11.50 -10.99
C ASP A 217 -0.24 -11.91 -9.68
N ASP A 218 0.90 -12.59 -9.77
CA ASP A 218 1.75 -12.90 -8.63
C ASP A 218 2.90 -11.88 -8.49
N GLY A 219 3.40 -11.73 -7.27
CA GLY A 219 4.52 -10.87 -6.92
C GLY A 219 5.51 -11.54 -5.97
N PHE A 220 6.37 -10.72 -5.37
CA PHE A 220 7.29 -11.18 -4.33
C PHE A 220 7.49 -10.13 -3.23
N LEU A 221 7.80 -10.59 -2.03
CA LEU A 221 8.15 -9.73 -0.90
C LEU A 221 9.63 -9.91 -0.55
N VAL A 222 10.32 -8.81 -0.29
CA VAL A 222 11.70 -8.81 0.19
C VAL A 222 11.71 -8.35 1.64
N LEU A 223 12.04 -9.27 2.55
CA LEU A 223 12.04 -9.05 3.98
C LEU A 223 13.46 -9.02 4.53
N THR A 224 13.66 -8.38 5.68
CA THR A 224 14.92 -8.45 6.41
C THR A 224 15.00 -9.70 7.27
N ARG A 225 16.04 -10.54 7.11
CA ARG A 225 16.37 -11.54 8.13
C ARG A 225 17.04 -10.89 9.34
N PRO A 226 16.60 -11.20 10.58
CA PRO A 226 17.32 -10.80 11.77
C PRO A 226 18.75 -11.33 11.72
N SER A 227 19.70 -10.54 12.26
CA SER A 227 21.13 -10.86 12.46
C SER A 227 22.10 -10.64 11.29
N PHE A 228 21.68 -10.66 10.02
CA PHE A 228 22.63 -10.59 8.89
C PHE A 228 22.36 -9.52 7.82
N ASN A 229 21.30 -8.70 7.94
CA ASN A 229 20.88 -7.74 6.90
C ASN A 229 20.84 -8.37 5.49
N LEU A 230 20.48 -9.66 5.41
CA LEU A 230 20.33 -10.39 4.16
C LEU A 230 18.86 -10.38 3.74
N PRO A 231 18.57 -10.19 2.44
CA PRO A 231 17.20 -10.31 1.96
C PRO A 231 16.69 -11.75 2.16
N SER A 232 15.51 -11.86 2.75
CA SER A 232 14.62 -13.02 2.63
C SER A 232 13.63 -12.71 1.51
N VAL A 233 13.45 -13.63 0.56
CA VAL A 233 12.47 -13.44 -0.51
C VAL A 233 11.33 -14.42 -0.30
N ARG A 234 10.11 -13.92 -0.36
CA ARG A 234 8.89 -14.72 -0.51
C ARG A 234 8.39 -14.52 -1.93
N GLY A 235 8.50 -15.55 -2.76
CA GLY A 235 8.02 -15.51 -4.15
C GLY A 235 6.58 -16.02 -4.28
N ALA A 236 6.00 -15.86 -5.47
CA ALA A 236 4.68 -16.38 -5.83
C ALA A 236 3.55 -15.94 -4.88
N GLU A 237 3.63 -14.70 -4.40
CA GLU A 237 2.57 -14.12 -3.58
C GLU A 237 1.42 -13.76 -4.52
N ASP A 238 0.24 -14.37 -4.35
CA ASP A 238 -0.94 -14.03 -5.14
C ASP A 238 -1.42 -12.61 -4.78
N LEU A 239 -1.42 -11.72 -5.78
CA LEU A 239 -1.80 -10.32 -5.66
C LEU A 239 -3.06 -9.99 -6.48
N GLN A 240 -3.70 -10.97 -7.14
CA GLN A 240 -4.83 -10.71 -8.02
C GLN A 240 -5.95 -9.97 -7.28
N HIS A 241 -6.38 -10.53 -6.15
CA HIS A 241 -7.44 -9.95 -5.32
C HIS A 241 -7.04 -8.56 -4.78
N GLN A 242 -5.78 -8.36 -4.43
CA GLN A 242 -5.25 -7.08 -3.94
C GLN A 242 -5.27 -6.03 -5.06
N ALA A 243 -4.92 -6.42 -6.29
CA ALA A 243 -4.95 -5.55 -7.46
C ALA A 243 -6.39 -5.19 -7.89
N GLU A 244 -7.32 -6.14 -7.82
CA GLU A 244 -8.76 -5.88 -8.05
C GLU A 244 -9.32 -4.91 -7.00
N ARG A 245 -9.00 -5.13 -5.71
CA ARG A 245 -9.35 -4.18 -4.65
C ARG A 245 -8.75 -2.81 -4.91
N ALA A 246 -7.50 -2.74 -5.36
CA ALA A 246 -6.85 -1.47 -5.71
C ALA A 246 -7.56 -0.77 -6.88
N ALA A 247 -8.07 -1.50 -7.87
CA ALA A 247 -8.85 -0.91 -8.96
C ALA A 247 -10.12 -0.22 -8.47
N VAL A 248 -10.94 -0.94 -7.68
CA VAL A 248 -12.18 -0.41 -7.08
C VAL A 248 -11.89 0.80 -6.18
N MET A 249 -10.77 0.71 -5.47
CA MET A 249 -10.23 1.75 -4.60
C MET A 249 -9.89 3.01 -5.41
N PHE A 250 -9.12 2.92 -6.51
CA PHE A 250 -8.79 4.08 -7.33
C PHE A 250 -10.04 4.73 -7.94
N ASP A 251 -10.98 3.94 -8.43
CA ASP A 251 -12.26 4.41 -8.93
C ASP A 251 -13.06 5.19 -7.86
N ARG A 252 -13.05 4.71 -6.61
CA ARG A 252 -13.70 5.40 -5.50
C ARG A 252 -13.03 6.74 -5.22
N VAL A 253 -11.70 6.78 -5.24
CA VAL A 253 -10.98 8.02 -4.99
C VAL A 253 -11.25 9.03 -6.08
N LEU A 254 -11.24 8.62 -7.35
CA LEU A 254 -11.58 9.49 -8.48
C LEU A 254 -12.99 10.08 -8.35
N ARG A 255 -13.98 9.30 -7.90
CA ARG A 255 -15.34 9.82 -7.63
C ARG A 255 -15.40 10.79 -6.46
N ILE A 256 -14.67 10.54 -5.37
CA ILE A 256 -14.65 11.44 -4.20
C ILE A 256 -13.91 12.74 -4.55
N ALA A 257 -12.85 12.63 -5.34
CA ALA A 257 -12.10 13.74 -5.92
C ALA A 257 -12.94 14.73 -6.72
N GLU A 258 -13.97 14.26 -7.42
CA GLU A 258 -14.91 15.11 -8.15
C GLU A 258 -15.81 15.92 -7.22
N ARG A 259 -15.90 15.58 -5.92
CA ARG A 259 -16.68 16.34 -4.94
C ARG A 259 -15.91 17.60 -4.56
N THR A 260 -16.43 18.77 -4.95
CA THR A 260 -15.90 20.04 -4.46
C THR A 260 -16.17 20.17 -2.96
N LEU A 261 -15.11 20.20 -2.14
CA LEU A 261 -15.26 20.68 -0.77
C LEU A 261 -15.39 22.21 -0.76
N PRO A 262 -16.21 22.78 0.14
CA PRO A 262 -16.29 24.23 0.31
C PRO A 262 -14.89 24.84 0.45
N ALA A 263 -14.67 25.93 -0.29
CA ALA A 263 -13.48 26.75 -0.14
C ALA A 263 -13.84 27.90 0.78
N ASP A 264 -13.35 27.89 2.02
CA ASP A 264 -13.45 29.04 2.92
C ASP A 264 -12.11 29.76 3.06
N SER A 265 -12.24 31.04 3.42
CA SER A 265 -11.25 32.12 3.39
C SER A 265 -9.83 31.78 3.87
N ALA A 266 -8.86 32.41 3.21
CA ALA A 266 -7.41 32.17 3.25
C ALA A 266 -6.69 32.57 4.55
N THR A 267 -7.22 32.21 5.73
CA THR A 267 -6.59 32.54 7.03
C THR A 267 -6.05 31.32 7.80
N ASP A 268 -6.48 30.11 7.46
CA ASP A 268 -5.97 28.86 8.04
C ASP A 268 -5.16 28.06 7.00
N ASP A 269 -4.07 27.40 7.42
CA ASP A 269 -3.29 26.46 6.59
C ASP A 269 -4.16 25.28 6.08
N VAL A 270 -5.27 24.98 6.79
CA VAL A 270 -6.31 24.01 6.39
C VAL A 270 -7.67 24.53 6.89
N PRO A 271 -8.63 24.89 6.02
CA PRO A 271 -9.92 25.45 6.45
C PRO A 271 -10.72 24.53 7.39
N THR A 272 -11.38 25.12 8.41
CA THR A 272 -12.24 24.39 9.37
C THR A 272 -13.31 23.55 8.68
N THR A 273 -13.93 24.05 7.62
CA THR A 273 -14.96 23.31 6.87
C THR A 273 -14.41 22.07 6.16
N ARG A 274 -13.16 22.08 5.71
CA ARG A 274 -12.50 20.87 5.16
C ARG A 274 -12.16 19.86 6.23
N ARG A 275 -11.73 20.31 7.43
CA ARG A 275 -11.56 19.43 8.58
C ARG A 275 -12.90 18.79 8.97
N GLN A 276 -13.96 19.59 9.06
CA GLN A 276 -15.29 19.12 9.39
C GLN A 276 -15.81 18.08 8.38
N ALA A 277 -15.56 18.28 7.08
CA ALA A 277 -15.90 17.28 6.07
C ALA A 277 -15.24 15.90 6.32
N VAL A 278 -14.01 15.87 6.85
CA VAL A 278 -13.33 14.62 7.27
C VAL A 278 -13.94 14.06 8.56
N VAL A 279 -14.35 14.93 9.50
CA VAL A 279 -15.03 14.52 10.75
C VAL A 279 -16.39 13.89 10.44
N ASP A 280 -17.18 14.46 9.54
CA ASP A 280 -18.53 13.98 9.25
C ASP A 280 -18.56 12.78 8.30
N ALA A 281 -17.46 12.54 7.58
CA ALA A 281 -17.36 11.45 6.63
C ALA A 281 -17.53 10.07 7.30
N PRO A 282 -18.20 9.12 6.64
CA PRO A 282 -18.31 7.75 7.12
C PRO A 282 -16.94 7.13 7.48
N LYS A 283 -16.82 6.66 8.71
CA LYS A 283 -15.61 6.03 9.23
C LYS A 283 -15.82 4.52 9.32
N GLN A 284 -14.78 3.77 8.99
CA GLN A 284 -14.74 2.32 9.18
C GLN A 284 -13.61 2.00 10.14
N TYR A 285 -13.86 2.03 11.45
CA TYR A 285 -12.83 1.68 12.43
C TYR A 285 -12.47 0.18 12.34
N ALA A 286 -11.18 -0.13 12.49
CA ALA A 286 -10.62 -1.47 12.47
C ALA A 286 -9.28 -1.45 13.24
N ASP A 287 -8.79 -2.61 13.68
CA ASP A 287 -7.56 -2.72 14.50
C ASP A 287 -6.35 -2.07 13.84
N GLY A 288 -6.23 -2.21 12.51
CA GLY A 288 -5.15 -1.60 11.74
C GLY A 288 -5.04 -0.08 11.94
N CYS A 289 -6.15 0.62 12.18
CA CYS A 289 -6.17 2.07 12.36
C CYS A 289 -5.23 2.53 13.49
N LEU A 290 -5.08 1.75 14.56
CA LEU A 290 -4.21 2.07 15.70
C LEU A 290 -2.73 2.25 15.30
N ALA A 291 -2.30 1.58 14.23
CA ALA A 291 -0.90 1.62 13.79
C ALA A 291 -0.57 2.78 12.84
N PHE A 292 -1.57 3.33 12.12
CA PHE A 292 -1.31 4.26 11.00
C PHE A 292 -2.18 5.50 10.94
N CYS A 293 -3.29 5.57 11.70
CA CYS A 293 -4.28 6.64 11.58
C CYS A 293 -4.27 7.53 12.83
N GLU A 294 -4.00 8.81 12.63
CA GLU A 294 -3.99 9.81 13.71
C GLU A 294 -5.37 10.05 14.34
N LEU A 295 -6.46 9.62 13.68
CA LEU A 295 -7.83 9.65 14.22
C LEU A 295 -8.24 8.37 14.96
N ALA A 296 -7.37 7.38 15.11
CA ALA A 296 -7.75 6.06 15.64
C ALA A 296 -8.39 6.13 17.03
N ALA A 297 -7.84 6.94 17.94
CA ALA A 297 -8.41 7.12 19.29
C ALA A 297 -9.82 7.72 19.26
N HIS A 298 -10.04 8.76 18.44
CA HIS A 298 -11.36 9.36 18.24
C HIS A 298 -12.36 8.35 17.66
N CYS A 299 -11.98 7.65 16.59
CA CYS A 299 -12.82 6.66 15.94
C CYS A 299 -13.16 5.49 16.86
N GLN A 300 -12.23 5.09 17.73
CA GLN A 300 -12.47 4.05 18.74
C GLN A 300 -13.50 4.50 19.76
N GLN A 301 -13.40 5.74 20.26
CA GLN A 301 -14.38 6.31 21.19
C GLN A 301 -15.77 6.41 20.55
N GLU A 302 -15.87 6.87 19.29
CA GLU A 302 -17.14 6.88 18.55
C GLU A 302 -17.70 5.46 18.36
N ALA A 303 -16.84 4.49 18.02
CA ALA A 303 -17.24 3.10 17.83
C ALA A 303 -17.75 2.47 19.13
N LEU A 304 -17.08 2.72 20.26
CA LEU A 304 -17.54 2.29 21.59
C LEU A 304 -18.90 2.91 21.93
N ALA A 305 -19.05 4.23 21.76
CA ALA A 305 -20.30 4.93 22.07
C ALA A 305 -21.49 4.43 21.24
N ARG A 306 -21.26 4.03 19.98
CA ARG A 306 -22.27 3.43 19.11
C ARG A 306 -22.46 1.92 19.34
N GLY A 307 -21.65 1.32 20.20
CA GLY A 307 -21.67 -0.12 20.47
C GLY A 307 -21.19 -0.96 19.29
N LEU A 308 -20.30 -0.43 18.45
CA LEU A 308 -19.73 -1.20 17.35
C LEU A 308 -18.68 -2.19 17.90
N PRO A 309 -18.83 -3.51 17.64
CA PRO A 309 -17.90 -4.52 18.13
C PRO A 309 -16.44 -4.30 17.75
N ALA A 310 -16.19 -3.74 16.57
CA ALA A 310 -14.84 -3.43 16.08
C ALA A 310 -14.05 -2.51 17.01
N ALA A 311 -14.71 -1.77 17.91
CA ALA A 311 -14.03 -0.94 18.89
C ALA A 311 -13.20 -1.73 19.91
N LEU A 312 -13.52 -3.01 20.10
CA LEU A 312 -12.81 -3.96 20.97
C LEU A 312 -11.98 -4.98 20.19
N GLY A 313 -11.94 -4.91 18.85
CA GLY A 313 -11.18 -5.80 17.99
C GLY A 313 -11.95 -6.32 16.79
N ASP A 314 -11.25 -6.52 15.66
CA ASP A 314 -11.83 -7.04 14.41
C ASP A 314 -12.37 -8.47 14.59
N ASP A 315 -11.73 -9.28 15.44
CA ASP A 315 -12.18 -10.64 15.76
C ASP A 315 -13.52 -10.66 16.47
N LEU A 316 -13.71 -9.76 17.45
CA LEU A 316 -15.01 -9.62 18.10
C LEU A 316 -16.05 -9.10 17.12
N GLY A 317 -15.66 -8.20 16.21
CA GLY A 317 -16.51 -7.76 15.10
C GLY A 317 -16.98 -8.88 14.20
N ARG A 318 -16.08 -9.80 13.82
CA ARG A 318 -16.45 -11.00 13.07
C ARG A 318 -17.35 -11.93 13.88
N PHE A 319 -17.05 -12.09 15.16
CA PHE A 319 -17.79 -13.00 16.05
C PHE A 319 -19.24 -12.55 16.27
N LEU A 320 -19.45 -11.26 16.56
CA LEU A 320 -20.77 -10.67 16.82
C LEU A 320 -21.54 -10.29 15.54
N GLY A 321 -20.82 -10.09 14.42
CA GLY A 321 -21.43 -9.69 13.16
C GLY A 321 -22.21 -8.38 13.29
N PRO A 322 -23.52 -8.36 12.98
CA PRO A 322 -24.34 -7.14 13.08
C PRO A 322 -24.76 -6.79 14.51
N ILE A 323 -24.52 -7.65 15.50
CA ILE A 323 -24.96 -7.43 16.88
C ILE A 323 -24.05 -6.41 17.55
N THR A 324 -24.66 -5.37 18.14
CA THR A 324 -23.90 -4.33 18.86
C THR A 324 -23.39 -4.85 20.20
N LEU A 325 -22.34 -4.23 20.75
CA LEU A 325 -21.83 -4.52 22.09
C LEU A 325 -22.91 -4.36 23.15
N HIS A 326 -23.71 -3.30 23.06
CA HIS A 326 -24.84 -3.07 23.96
C HIS A 326 -25.83 -4.24 23.92
N ARG A 327 -26.21 -4.68 22.71
CA ARG A 327 -27.15 -5.79 22.53
C ARG A 327 -26.57 -7.14 22.96
N ALA A 328 -25.29 -7.38 22.68
CA ALA A 328 -24.60 -8.59 23.13
C ALA A 328 -24.56 -8.68 24.67
N LEU A 329 -24.34 -7.56 25.38
CA LEU A 329 -24.40 -7.51 26.83
C LEU A 329 -25.81 -7.77 27.38
N GLU A 330 -26.86 -7.26 26.73
CA GLU A 330 -28.25 -7.57 27.11
C GLU A 330 -28.54 -9.07 26.96
N LEU A 331 -28.13 -9.68 25.86
CA LEU A 331 -28.31 -11.12 25.61
C LEU A 331 -27.55 -11.96 26.64
N LEU A 332 -26.31 -11.57 26.98
CA LEU A 332 -25.51 -12.21 28.05
C LEU A 332 -26.21 -12.12 29.42
N HIS A 333 -26.97 -11.06 29.67
CA HIS A 333 -27.76 -10.88 30.90
C HIS A 333 -29.17 -11.50 30.82
N GLY A 334 -29.45 -12.32 29.81
CA GLY A 334 -30.69 -13.09 29.69
C GLY A 334 -31.82 -12.38 28.95
N ALA A 335 -31.55 -11.32 28.19
CA ALA A 335 -32.54 -10.76 27.27
C ALA A 335 -32.92 -11.80 26.20
N ALA A 336 -34.20 -11.84 25.84
CA ALA A 336 -34.67 -12.78 24.82
C ALA A 336 -34.13 -12.40 23.42
N PRO A 337 -33.62 -13.37 22.64
CA PRO A 337 -33.16 -13.13 21.28
C PRO A 337 -34.34 -12.88 20.35
N GLN A 338 -34.24 -11.83 19.53
CA GLN A 338 -35.33 -11.41 18.64
C GLN A 338 -35.22 -12.04 17.25
N HIS A 339 -34.01 -12.23 16.73
CA HIS A 339 -33.75 -12.62 15.34
C HIS A 339 -32.79 -13.81 15.28
N ASP A 340 -32.65 -14.46 14.12
CA ASP A 340 -31.83 -15.69 13.97
C ASP A 340 -30.37 -15.47 14.37
N VAL A 341 -29.80 -14.31 14.02
CA VAL A 341 -28.41 -13.98 14.38
C VAL A 341 -28.21 -13.89 15.89
N GLU A 342 -29.19 -13.36 16.62
CA GLU A 342 -29.14 -13.30 18.10
C GLU A 342 -29.32 -14.68 18.73
N ARG A 343 -30.19 -15.53 18.15
CA ARG A 343 -30.37 -16.92 18.59
C ARG A 343 -29.08 -17.72 18.42
N ASP A 344 -28.42 -17.57 17.27
CA ASP A 344 -27.11 -18.18 17.02
C ASP A 344 -26.06 -17.70 18.04
N LEU A 345 -25.98 -16.40 18.28
CA LEU A 345 -25.06 -15.85 19.27
C LEU A 345 -25.31 -16.43 20.67
N VAL A 346 -26.57 -16.43 21.15
CA VAL A 346 -26.93 -17.00 22.45
C VAL A 346 -26.55 -18.47 22.54
N ALA A 347 -26.79 -19.25 21.49
CA ALA A 347 -26.40 -20.66 21.44
C ALA A 347 -24.87 -20.87 21.50
N ARG A 348 -24.07 -19.92 21.00
CA ARG A 348 -22.60 -19.98 21.00
C ARG A 348 -21.95 -19.51 22.29
N ILE A 349 -22.64 -18.70 23.10
CA ILE A 349 -22.13 -18.13 24.37
C ILE A 349 -22.69 -18.81 25.63
N SER A 350 -23.67 -19.71 25.48
CA SER A 350 -24.25 -20.52 26.57
C SER A 350 -23.45 -21.80 26.80
#